data_AF-A0A928IT26-F1
#
_entry.id   AF-A0A928IT26-F1
#
_cell.length_a   1.000
_cell.length_b   1.000
_cell.length_c   1.000
_cell.angle_alpha   90.00
_cell.angle_beta   90.00
_cell.angle_gamma   90.00
#
_symmetry.space_group_name_H-M   'P 1'
#
loop_
_entity.id
_entity.type
_entity.pdbx_description
1 polymer ?
#
loop_
_entity_poly.entity_id
_entity_poly.type
_entity_poly.pdbx_seq_one_letter_code
_entity_poly.pdbx_strand_id
1 'polypeptide(L)'
;MKRFLVLILASLVLLSFVSCGKKSSREAFDISKKAFENVNEAYELVNEYSEDIYQAWFMGINESDDIYYDDELINLASELHISQDDLEKSIITLLDKSYYSDGDYGFGNCYGDWYDLHSEHYSDSFFSACVDVVSEAYKINGTVKKINGLLEDAKDHMKTLSDEYSDYEFYPALKEYFTTTSSFFGFCQDPEGSFEQVVETFNDYRNEARDHYYDLSYVFEDGKKKEDEPEAE
;
A
#
# COMPACT_ATOMS: atom_id res chain seq x y z
N MET A 1 -54.66 -27.73 -26.16
CA MET A 1 -53.87 -28.16 -24.99
C MET A 1 -52.36 -28.16 -25.23
N LYS A 2 -51.83 -28.82 -26.28
CA LYS A 2 -50.37 -28.84 -26.55
C LYS A 2 -49.71 -27.46 -26.75
N ARG A 3 -50.40 -26.50 -27.39
CA ARG A 3 -49.88 -25.13 -27.61
C ARG A 3 -49.88 -24.24 -26.36
N PHE A 4 -50.75 -24.52 -25.39
CA PHE A 4 -50.82 -23.77 -24.12
C PHE A 4 -49.74 -24.22 -23.13
N LEU A 5 -49.41 -25.52 -23.12
CA LEU A 5 -48.32 -26.07 -22.30
C LEU A 5 -46.93 -25.59 -22.75
N VAL A 6 -46.72 -25.38 -24.05
CA VAL A 6 -45.45 -24.87 -24.59
C VAL A 6 -45.20 -23.41 -24.19
N LEU A 7 -46.25 -22.58 -24.11
CA LEU A 7 -46.13 -21.18 -23.68
C LEU A 7 -45.86 -21.06 -22.17
N ILE A 8 -46.38 -21.98 -21.34
CA ILE A 8 -46.11 -22.03 -19.90
C ILE A 8 -44.68 -22.51 -19.63
N LEU A 9 -44.17 -23.49 -20.38
CA LEU A 9 -42.77 -23.93 -20.26
C LEU A 9 -41.77 -22.85 -20.71
N ALA A 10 -42.07 -22.14 -21.81
CA ALA A 10 -41.19 -21.06 -22.29
C ALA A 10 -41.13 -19.87 -21.32
N SER A 11 -42.25 -19.54 -20.66
CA SER A 11 -42.29 -18.48 -19.64
C SER A 11 -41.60 -18.88 -18.34
N LEU A 12 -41.67 -20.15 -17.91
CA LEU A 12 -40.93 -20.67 -16.76
C LEU A 12 -39.41 -20.67 -16.98
N VAL A 13 -38.95 -21.02 -18.19
CA VAL A 13 -37.51 -20.98 -18.54
C VAL A 13 -37.00 -19.53 -18.61
N LEU A 14 -37.78 -18.60 -19.16
CA LEU A 14 -37.39 -17.18 -19.22
C LEU A 14 -37.40 -16.49 -17.84
N LEU A 15 -38.29 -16.88 -16.93
CA LEU A 15 -38.32 -16.34 -15.55
C LEU A 15 -37.19 -16.88 -14.66
N SER A 16 -36.67 -18.08 -14.93
CA SER A 16 -35.50 -18.62 -14.21
C SER A 16 -34.17 -17.93 -14.55
N PHE A 17 -34.06 -17.24 -15.70
CA PHE A 17 -32.82 -16.55 -16.09
C PHE A 17 -32.75 -15.08 -15.64
N VAL A 18 -33.89 -14.42 -15.37
CA VAL A 18 -33.90 -12.99 -15.00
C VAL A 18 -33.71 -12.77 -13.49
N SER A 19 -34.07 -13.76 -12.67
CA SER A 19 -33.97 -13.64 -11.20
C SER A 19 -32.61 -14.03 -10.62
N CYS A 20 -31.78 -14.80 -11.34
CA CYS A 20 -30.50 -15.30 -10.82
C CYS A 20 -29.30 -14.41 -11.19
N GLY A 21 -29.36 -13.66 -12.29
CA GLY A 21 -28.25 -12.82 -12.76
C GLY A 21 -28.11 -11.46 -12.09
N LYS A 22 -29.21 -10.84 -11.62
CA LYS A 22 -29.14 -9.54 -10.92
C LYS A 22 -28.56 -9.66 -9.51
N LYS A 23 -28.79 -10.78 -8.83
CA LYS A 23 -28.29 -11.01 -7.48
C LYS A 23 -26.79 -11.35 -7.47
N SER A 24 -26.35 -12.21 -8.40
CA SER A 24 -24.93 -12.54 -8.56
C SER A 24 -24.09 -11.34 -8.98
N SER A 25 -24.62 -10.46 -9.85
CA SER A 25 -23.91 -9.24 -10.29
C SER A 25 -23.74 -8.22 -9.17
N ARG A 26 -24.72 -8.08 -8.27
CA ARG A 26 -24.62 -7.17 -7.12
C ARG A 26 -23.65 -7.69 -6.05
N GLU A 27 -23.71 -8.98 -5.74
CA GLU A 27 -22.77 -9.60 -4.79
C GLU A 27 -21.32 -9.49 -5.31
N ALA A 28 -21.08 -9.76 -6.61
CA ALA A 28 -19.77 -9.55 -7.22
C ALA A 28 -19.30 -8.09 -7.14
N PHE A 29 -20.20 -7.13 -7.35
CA PHE A 29 -19.89 -5.71 -7.20
C PHE A 29 -19.50 -5.34 -5.76
N ASP A 30 -20.28 -5.76 -4.77
CA ASP A 30 -20.01 -5.47 -3.36
C ASP A 30 -18.67 -6.07 -2.89
N ILE A 31 -18.33 -7.27 -3.35
CA ILE A 31 -17.05 -7.92 -3.05
C ILE A 31 -15.89 -7.19 -3.74
N SER A 32 -16.06 -6.84 -5.02
CA SER A 32 -15.04 -6.11 -5.79
C SER A 32 -14.77 -4.73 -5.21
N LYS A 33 -15.82 -4.05 -4.76
CA LYS A 33 -15.70 -2.76 -4.10
C LYS A 33 -14.89 -2.84 -2.80
N LYS A 34 -15.15 -3.85 -1.95
CA LYS A 34 -14.36 -4.05 -0.72
C LYS A 34 -12.90 -4.34 -1.02
N ALA A 35 -12.63 -5.16 -2.04
CA ALA A 35 -11.28 -5.41 -2.48
C ALA A 35 -10.61 -4.12 -2.97
N PHE A 36 -11.31 -3.32 -3.78
CA PHE A 36 -10.82 -2.02 -4.26
C PHE A 36 -10.53 -1.05 -3.10
N GLU A 37 -11.45 -0.90 -2.15
CA GLU A 37 -11.27 -0.02 -0.98
C GLU A 37 -10.05 -0.43 -0.16
N ASN A 38 -9.85 -1.74 0.07
CA ASN A 38 -8.66 -2.25 0.77
C ASN A 38 -7.36 -2.03 -0.02
N VAL A 39 -7.36 -2.26 -1.35
CA VAL A 39 -6.17 -2.02 -2.19
C VAL A 39 -5.85 -0.53 -2.23
N ASN A 40 -6.86 0.34 -2.31
CA ASN A 40 -6.67 1.79 -2.34
C ASN A 40 -6.12 2.30 -1.00
N GLU A 41 -6.67 1.88 0.13
CA GLU A 41 -6.13 2.25 1.45
C GLU A 41 -4.71 1.73 1.63
N ALA A 42 -4.40 0.52 1.15
CA ALA A 42 -3.03 0.00 1.15
C ALA A 42 -2.11 0.86 0.28
N TYR A 43 -2.56 1.26 -0.91
CA TYR A 43 -1.80 2.10 -1.82
C TYR A 43 -1.49 3.48 -1.21
N GLU A 44 -2.46 4.14 -0.57
CA GLU A 44 -2.26 5.44 0.08
C GLU A 44 -1.15 5.37 1.13
N LEU A 45 -1.18 4.34 1.99
CA LEU A 45 -0.14 4.11 3.01
C LEU A 45 1.22 3.77 2.40
N VAL A 46 1.25 3.01 1.30
CA VAL A 46 2.49 2.70 0.58
C VAL A 46 3.07 3.95 -0.10
N ASN A 47 2.20 4.82 -0.60
CA ASN A 47 2.64 6.08 -1.20
C ASN A 47 3.26 7.00 -0.13
N GLU A 48 2.63 7.17 1.04
CA GLU A 48 3.22 7.89 2.18
C GLU A 48 4.59 7.29 2.57
N TYR A 49 4.68 5.97 2.66
CA TYR A 49 5.94 5.27 2.95
C TYR A 49 7.04 5.58 1.91
N SER A 50 6.69 5.56 0.62
CA SER A 50 7.64 5.89 -0.45
C SER A 50 8.10 7.35 -0.43
N GLU A 51 7.22 8.28 -0.03
CA GLU A 51 7.54 9.71 0.11
C GLU A 51 8.51 9.92 1.26
N ASP A 52 8.30 9.23 2.38
CA ASP A 52 9.20 9.29 3.53
C ASP A 52 10.58 8.69 3.22
N ILE A 53 10.64 7.58 2.47
CA ILE A 53 11.91 7.01 1.99
C ILE A 53 12.63 8.02 1.10
N TYR A 54 11.92 8.62 0.15
CA TYR A 54 12.49 9.65 -0.73
C TYR A 54 13.04 10.82 0.09
N GLN A 55 12.26 11.35 1.02
CA GLN A 55 12.63 12.52 1.81
C GLN A 55 13.84 12.23 2.71
N ALA A 56 13.84 11.10 3.41
CA ALA A 56 14.97 10.70 4.26
C ALA A 56 16.25 10.49 3.43
N TRP A 57 16.14 9.92 2.23
CA TRP A 57 17.28 9.75 1.33
C TRP A 57 17.75 11.10 0.76
N PHE A 58 16.84 11.98 0.35
CA PHE A 58 17.15 13.33 -0.13
C PHE A 58 17.88 14.15 0.93
N MET A 59 17.40 14.14 2.18
CA MET A 59 18.07 14.82 3.30
C MET A 59 19.44 14.18 3.58
N GLY A 60 19.53 12.85 3.55
CA GLY A 60 20.81 12.15 3.68
C GLY A 60 21.83 12.58 2.62
N ILE A 61 21.41 12.86 1.38
CA ILE A 61 22.30 13.36 0.31
C ILE A 61 22.69 14.82 0.51
N ASN A 62 21.73 15.70 0.79
CA ASN A 62 21.92 17.14 0.68
C ASN A 62 22.29 17.82 2.00
N GLU A 63 22.04 17.17 3.14
CA GLU A 63 22.17 17.75 4.48
C GLU A 63 23.13 16.92 5.37
N SER A 64 23.88 15.97 4.81
CA SER A 64 24.78 15.04 5.56
C SER A 64 25.79 15.68 6.50
N ASP A 65 26.22 16.92 6.25
CA ASP A 65 27.15 17.67 7.10
C ASP A 65 26.46 18.29 8.34
N ASP A 66 25.12 18.37 8.34
CA ASP A 66 24.30 19.00 9.37
C ASP A 66 23.53 17.97 10.23
N ILE A 67 23.48 16.68 9.88
CA ILE A 67 22.71 15.65 10.61
C ILE A 67 23.56 15.04 11.75
N TYR A 68 23.91 15.84 12.76
CA TYR A 68 24.79 15.41 13.86
C TYR A 68 24.19 15.56 15.27
N TYR A 69 22.99 16.15 15.43
CA TYR A 69 22.42 16.50 16.74
C TYR A 69 20.90 16.22 16.86
N ASP A 70 20.42 16.14 18.11
CA ASP A 70 19.01 15.87 18.48
C ASP A 70 17.99 16.77 17.75
N ASP A 71 18.38 18.00 17.39
CA ASP A 71 17.53 18.97 16.70
C ASP A 71 17.22 18.56 15.24
N GLU A 72 18.07 17.75 14.59
CA GLU A 72 17.85 17.32 13.21
C GLU A 72 16.96 16.08 13.07
N LEU A 73 16.89 15.19 14.07
CA LEU A 73 15.87 14.12 14.08
C LEU A 73 14.46 14.70 14.23
N ILE A 74 14.33 15.80 14.98
CA ILE A 74 13.10 16.59 15.07
C ILE A 74 12.77 17.20 13.71
N ASN A 75 13.76 17.74 13.00
CA ASN A 75 13.56 18.28 11.64
C ASN A 75 13.16 17.17 10.65
N LEU A 76 13.82 16.01 10.69
CA LEU A 76 13.46 14.85 9.88
C LEU A 76 12.02 14.41 10.19
N ALA A 77 11.67 14.23 11.45
CA ALA A 77 10.30 13.88 11.86
C ALA A 77 9.26 14.91 11.40
N SER A 78 9.64 16.19 11.24
CA SER A 78 8.73 17.24 10.75
C SER A 78 8.45 17.19 9.25
N GLU A 79 9.32 16.54 8.48
CA GLU A 79 9.21 16.36 7.03
C GLU A 79 8.68 14.97 6.64
N LEU A 80 8.50 14.06 7.60
CA LEU A 80 8.01 12.70 7.39
C LEU A 80 6.61 12.49 7.96
N HIS A 81 5.93 11.45 7.49
CA HIS A 81 4.68 10.94 8.07
C HIS A 81 4.91 10.05 9.31
N ILE A 82 6.12 10.09 9.89
CA ILE A 82 6.56 9.27 11.01
C ILE A 82 6.82 10.15 12.23
N SER A 83 6.38 9.69 13.41
CA SER A 83 6.65 10.41 14.65
C SER A 83 8.12 10.32 15.06
N GLN A 84 8.59 11.34 15.78
CA GLN A 84 9.94 11.32 16.37
C GLN A 84 10.15 10.06 17.23
N ASP A 85 9.20 9.71 18.10
CA ASP A 85 9.27 8.52 18.97
C ASP A 85 9.41 7.21 18.20
N ASP A 86 8.78 7.09 17.02
CA ASP A 86 8.95 5.91 16.17
C ASP A 86 10.34 5.87 15.51
N LEU A 87 10.85 7.02 15.04
CA LEU A 87 12.23 7.13 14.51
C LEU A 87 13.27 6.79 15.60
N GLU A 88 13.08 7.26 16.82
CA GLU A 88 13.95 6.96 17.97
C GLU A 88 14.01 5.45 18.25
N LYS A 89 12.84 4.80 18.32
CA LYS A 89 12.75 3.36 18.54
C LYS A 89 13.39 2.57 17.40
N SER A 90 13.30 3.05 16.16
CA SER A 90 13.95 2.43 15.01
C SER A 90 15.47 2.41 15.15
N ILE A 91 16.08 3.54 15.48
CA ILE A 91 17.53 3.66 15.66
C ILE A 91 18.01 2.70 16.75
N ILE A 92 17.34 2.69 17.90
CA ILE A 92 17.63 1.77 19.01
C ILE A 92 17.53 0.31 18.54
N THR A 93 16.45 -0.03 17.83
CA THR A 93 16.22 -1.40 17.33
C THR A 93 17.29 -1.83 16.32
N LEU A 94 17.77 -0.92 15.47
CA LEU A 94 18.81 -1.21 14.48
C LEU A 94 20.18 -1.37 15.15
N LEU A 95 20.50 -0.56 16.17
CA LEU A 95 21.71 -0.71 16.98
C LEU A 95 21.74 -2.02 17.77
N ASP A 96 20.61 -2.41 18.38
CA ASP A 96 20.50 -3.69 19.08
C ASP A 96 20.77 -4.88 18.14
N LYS A 97 20.37 -4.77 16.87
CA LYS A 97 20.62 -5.79 15.84
C LYS A 97 22.09 -5.85 15.38
N SER A 98 22.89 -4.79 15.57
CA SER A 98 24.26 -4.66 15.04
C SER A 98 25.39 -5.18 15.96
N TYR A 99 25.06 -5.94 17.02
CA TYR A 99 25.98 -6.62 17.97
C TYR A 99 26.68 -5.74 19.03
N TYR A 100 26.43 -4.44 19.13
CA TYR A 100 26.95 -3.60 20.22
C TYR A 100 26.04 -3.59 21.45
N SER A 101 25.75 -4.78 22.01
CA SER A 101 24.97 -4.91 23.25
C SER A 101 25.89 -4.85 24.48
N ASP A 102 26.21 -3.66 24.97
CA ASP A 102 26.57 -3.47 26.38
C ASP A 102 26.49 -2.00 26.88
N GLY A 103 25.96 -1.08 26.08
CA GLY A 103 25.86 0.35 26.41
C GLY A 103 24.44 0.80 26.76
N ASP A 104 24.30 1.55 27.85
CA ASP A 104 23.16 2.44 28.09
C ASP A 104 23.32 3.65 27.16
N TYR A 105 22.83 3.53 25.92
CA TYR A 105 22.92 4.58 24.92
C TYR A 105 21.91 5.69 25.24
N GLY A 106 22.42 6.83 25.72
CA GLY A 106 21.65 8.06 25.71
C GLY A 106 21.35 8.51 24.27
N PHE A 107 20.18 9.08 24.04
CA PHE A 107 19.64 9.47 22.72
C PHE A 107 20.64 10.21 21.81
N GLY A 108 21.33 11.23 22.31
CA GLY A 108 22.33 11.97 21.53
C GLY A 108 23.55 11.14 21.07
N ASN A 109 23.80 9.98 21.68
CA ASN A 109 24.83 9.04 21.22
C ASN A 109 24.30 8.03 20.21
N CYS A 110 23.00 7.66 20.19
CA CYS A 110 22.54 6.54 19.36
C CYS A 110 22.55 6.84 17.85
N TYR A 111 22.21 8.06 17.43
CA TYR A 111 22.27 8.42 16.01
C TYR A 111 23.72 8.57 15.52
N GLY A 112 24.56 9.24 16.31
CA GLY A 112 26.00 9.36 16.04
C GLY A 112 26.71 8.01 16.01
N ASP A 113 26.43 7.12 16.99
CA ASP A 113 27.01 5.78 17.04
C ASP A 113 26.53 4.92 15.86
N TRP A 114 25.27 5.05 15.45
CA TRP A 114 24.76 4.33 14.28
C TRP A 114 25.30 4.88 12.96
N TYR A 115 25.50 6.20 12.87
CA TYR A 115 26.17 6.89 11.77
C TYR A 115 27.63 6.44 11.64
N ASP A 116 28.37 6.45 12.74
CA ASP A 116 29.77 6.01 12.79
C ASP A 116 29.86 4.53 12.40
N LEU A 117 28.93 3.69 12.87
CA LEU A 117 28.89 2.27 12.53
C LEU A 117 28.63 2.01 11.04
N HIS A 118 27.74 2.78 10.40
CA HIS A 118 27.49 2.67 8.96
C HIS A 118 28.63 3.27 8.12
N SER A 119 29.15 4.45 8.49
CA SER A 119 30.23 5.12 7.77
C SER A 119 31.56 4.37 7.85
N GLU A 120 31.86 3.70 8.97
CA GLU A 120 33.08 2.89 9.13
C GLU A 120 33.03 1.55 8.38
N HIS A 121 31.85 0.98 8.14
CA HIS A 121 31.72 -0.34 7.52
C HIS A 121 31.28 -0.31 6.06
N TYR A 122 30.69 0.80 5.60
CA TYR A 122 30.14 0.90 4.27
C TYR A 122 30.24 2.34 3.77
N SER A 123 31.31 2.64 3.03
CA SER A 123 31.55 3.99 2.46
C SER A 123 30.50 4.44 1.43
N ASP A 124 29.60 3.55 1.01
CA ASP A 124 28.45 3.85 0.14
C ASP A 124 27.12 4.02 0.92
N SER A 125 27.08 3.84 2.27
CA SER A 125 25.85 3.52 3.01
C SER A 125 25.28 4.54 3.99
N PHE A 126 25.66 5.81 3.99
CA PHE A 126 24.89 6.78 4.82
C PHE A 126 23.41 6.83 4.40
N PHE A 127 23.15 6.61 3.10
CA PHE A 127 21.82 6.67 2.52
C PHE A 127 20.94 5.46 2.86
N SER A 128 21.50 4.25 2.73
CA SER A 128 20.83 3.01 3.13
C SER A 128 20.46 3.04 4.60
N ALA A 129 21.30 3.69 5.42
CA ALA A 129 21.02 3.92 6.81
C ALA A 129 19.68 4.68 6.98
N CYS A 130 19.53 5.89 6.44
CA CYS A 130 18.29 6.68 6.61
C CYS A 130 17.04 5.92 6.14
N VAL A 131 17.18 5.14 5.06
CA VAL A 131 16.13 4.25 4.56
C VAL A 131 15.80 3.13 5.54
N ASP A 132 16.81 2.54 6.19
CA ASP A 132 16.62 1.50 7.22
C ASP A 132 15.87 2.05 8.44
N VAL A 133 16.19 3.27 8.89
CA VAL A 133 15.51 3.91 10.02
C VAL A 133 14.03 4.15 9.71
N VAL A 134 13.73 4.73 8.54
CA VAL A 134 12.36 4.92 8.08
C VAL A 134 11.65 3.58 7.95
N SER A 135 12.30 2.58 7.35
CA SER A 135 11.69 1.27 7.13
C SER A 135 11.42 0.51 8.42
N GLU A 136 12.29 0.62 9.42
CA GLU A 136 12.04 0.07 10.73
C GLU A 136 10.93 0.85 11.47
N ALA A 137 10.80 2.16 11.24
CA ALA A 137 9.78 2.97 11.90
C ALA A 137 8.38 2.58 11.41
N TYR A 138 8.22 2.34 10.11
CA TYR A 138 7.00 1.80 9.51
C TYR A 138 6.64 0.39 10.02
N LYS A 139 7.62 -0.39 10.49
CA LYS A 139 7.36 -1.68 11.16
C LYS A 139 6.91 -1.47 12.61
N ILE A 140 7.58 -0.58 13.34
CA ILE A 140 7.32 -0.30 14.76
C ILE A 140 5.97 0.37 14.97
N ASN A 141 5.61 1.36 14.15
CA ASN A 141 4.35 2.08 14.24
C ASN A 141 3.14 1.25 13.79
N GLY A 142 3.38 0.07 13.19
CA GLY A 142 2.36 -0.87 12.77
C GLY A 142 1.78 -0.63 11.37
N THR A 143 2.27 0.36 10.62
CA THR A 143 1.80 0.63 9.25
C THR A 143 2.10 -0.54 8.31
N VAL A 144 3.30 -1.15 8.38
CA VAL A 144 3.62 -2.38 7.63
C VAL A 144 2.63 -3.51 7.94
N LYS A 145 2.24 -3.66 9.22
CA LYS A 145 1.26 -4.67 9.62
C LYS A 145 -0.14 -4.33 9.07
N LYS A 146 -0.51 -3.06 9.04
CA LYS A 146 -1.78 -2.57 8.49
C LYS A 146 -1.86 -2.82 6.98
N ILE A 147 -0.83 -2.45 6.22
CA ILE A 147 -0.74 -2.68 4.77
C ILE A 147 -0.89 -4.18 4.46
N ASN A 148 -0.15 -5.05 5.16
CA ASN A 148 -0.27 -6.50 4.99
C ASN A 148 -1.69 -7.01 5.26
N GLY A 149 -2.36 -6.50 6.29
CA GLY A 149 -3.74 -6.86 6.59
C GLY A 149 -4.71 -6.47 5.47
N LEU A 150 -4.61 -5.24 4.98
CA LEU A 150 -5.43 -4.73 3.87
C LEU A 150 -5.23 -5.56 2.59
N LEU A 151 -3.97 -5.88 2.25
CA LEU A 151 -3.65 -6.68 1.07
C LEU A 151 -4.14 -8.13 1.20
N GLU A 152 -4.02 -8.77 2.36
CA GLU A 152 -4.57 -10.12 2.55
C GLU A 152 -6.11 -10.12 2.51
N ASP A 153 -6.78 -9.14 3.13
CA ASP A 153 -8.24 -9.01 3.05
C ASP A 153 -8.71 -8.78 1.58
N ALA A 154 -8.01 -7.91 0.84
CA ALA A 154 -8.28 -7.69 -0.59
C ALA A 154 -8.11 -8.97 -1.41
N LYS A 155 -7.03 -9.71 -1.17
CA LYS A 155 -6.74 -10.98 -1.84
C LYS A 155 -7.79 -12.05 -1.56
N ASP A 156 -8.33 -12.12 -0.34
CA ASP A 156 -9.41 -13.02 0.01
C ASP A 156 -10.72 -12.67 -0.72
N HIS A 157 -11.05 -11.38 -0.83
CA HIS A 157 -12.16 -10.92 -1.65
C HIS A 157 -11.96 -11.24 -3.14
N MET A 158 -10.77 -10.98 -3.67
CA MET A 158 -10.40 -11.28 -5.06
C MET A 158 -10.45 -12.78 -5.37
N LYS A 159 -10.07 -13.63 -4.42
CA LYS A 159 -10.20 -15.09 -4.57
C LYS A 159 -11.67 -15.49 -4.72
N THR A 160 -12.56 -14.91 -3.91
CA THR A 160 -14.01 -15.15 -4.02
C THR A 160 -14.52 -14.74 -5.40
N LEU A 161 -14.08 -13.60 -5.94
CA LEU A 161 -14.41 -13.17 -7.30
C LEU A 161 -13.94 -14.16 -8.35
N SER A 162 -12.70 -14.63 -8.25
CA SER A 162 -12.14 -15.60 -9.20
C SER A 162 -12.85 -16.94 -9.18
N ASP A 163 -13.29 -17.40 -8.00
CA ASP A 163 -13.88 -18.72 -7.82
C ASP A 163 -15.39 -18.73 -8.17
N GLU A 164 -16.11 -17.66 -7.83
CA GLU A 164 -17.59 -17.62 -7.93
C GLU A 164 -18.09 -16.73 -9.08
N TYR A 165 -17.26 -15.80 -9.58
CA TYR A 165 -17.62 -14.79 -10.56
C TYR A 165 -16.52 -14.61 -11.63
N SER A 166 -16.03 -15.72 -12.18
CA SER A 166 -14.84 -15.75 -13.07
C SER A 166 -14.88 -14.80 -14.27
N ASP A 167 -16.09 -14.45 -14.74
CA ASP A 167 -16.30 -13.60 -15.92
C ASP A 167 -16.59 -12.13 -15.53
N TYR A 168 -16.35 -11.74 -14.27
CA TYR A 168 -16.61 -10.39 -13.78
C TYR A 168 -15.65 -9.36 -14.41
N GLU A 169 -16.22 -8.36 -15.08
CA GLU A 169 -15.49 -7.49 -16.00
C GLU A 169 -14.39 -6.64 -15.35
N PHE A 170 -14.55 -6.26 -14.07
CA PHE A 170 -13.58 -5.40 -13.37
C PHE A 170 -12.48 -6.19 -12.63
N TYR A 171 -12.58 -7.52 -12.59
CA TYR A 171 -11.60 -8.35 -11.89
C TYR A 171 -10.16 -8.20 -12.45
N PRO A 172 -9.93 -8.14 -13.78
CA PRO A 172 -8.58 -7.94 -14.31
C PRO A 172 -7.92 -6.64 -13.83
N ALA A 173 -8.61 -5.50 -13.91
CA ALA A 173 -8.08 -4.21 -13.47
C ALA A 173 -7.83 -4.18 -11.95
N LEU A 174 -8.73 -4.77 -11.15
CA LEU A 174 -8.52 -4.92 -9.71
C LEU A 174 -7.28 -5.77 -9.39
N LYS A 175 -7.04 -6.83 -10.17
CA LYS A 175 -5.86 -7.69 -10.02
C LYS A 175 -4.57 -6.98 -10.38
N GLU A 176 -4.57 -6.17 -11.43
CA GLU A 176 -3.42 -5.35 -11.79
C GLU A 176 -3.14 -4.34 -10.68
N TYR A 177 -4.16 -3.62 -10.19
CA TYR A 177 -3.98 -2.66 -9.09
C TYR A 177 -3.41 -3.32 -7.82
N PHE A 178 -3.97 -4.47 -7.42
CA PHE A 178 -3.44 -5.25 -6.30
C PHE A 178 -1.97 -5.62 -6.49
N THR A 179 -1.60 -6.04 -7.71
CA THR A 179 -0.24 -6.49 -8.04
C THR A 179 0.74 -5.32 -8.00
N THR A 180 0.37 -4.17 -8.57
CA THR A 180 1.16 -2.95 -8.55
C THR A 180 1.36 -2.47 -7.12
N THR A 181 0.29 -2.35 -6.32
CA THR A 181 0.39 -1.93 -4.90
C THR A 181 1.24 -2.89 -4.08
N SER A 182 1.08 -4.21 -4.26
CA SER A 182 1.89 -5.21 -3.55
C SER A 182 3.36 -5.13 -3.94
N SER A 183 3.66 -4.88 -5.22
CA SER A 183 5.05 -4.75 -5.70
C SER A 183 5.68 -3.46 -5.21
N PHE A 184 4.94 -2.36 -5.24
CA PHE A 184 5.37 -1.08 -4.70
C PHE A 184 5.67 -1.18 -3.20
N PHE A 185 4.81 -1.85 -2.44
CA PHE A 185 5.04 -2.13 -1.03
C PHE A 185 6.27 -3.01 -0.79
N GLY A 186 6.49 -4.03 -1.64
CA GLY A 186 7.68 -4.86 -1.60
C GLY A 186 8.95 -4.03 -1.80
N PHE A 187 8.93 -3.13 -2.79
CA PHE A 187 10.05 -2.24 -3.08
C PHE A 187 10.32 -1.23 -1.95
N CYS A 188 9.30 -0.68 -1.30
CA CYS A 188 9.50 0.24 -0.17
C CYS A 188 10.19 -0.44 1.03
N GLN A 189 10.03 -1.76 1.20
CA GLN A 189 10.67 -2.48 2.31
C GLN A 189 12.15 -2.78 2.08
N ASP A 190 12.60 -2.75 0.82
CA ASP A 190 13.96 -3.09 0.42
C ASP A 190 14.29 -2.38 -0.92
N PRO A 191 14.40 -1.04 -0.93
CA PRO A 191 14.65 -0.31 -2.17
C PRO A 191 16.10 -0.51 -2.63
N GLU A 192 16.26 -0.95 -3.88
CA GLU A 192 17.58 -1.19 -4.48
C GLU A 192 17.89 -0.16 -5.59
N GLY A 193 19.15 0.21 -5.74
CA GLY A 193 19.65 1.09 -6.80
C GLY A 193 20.18 2.44 -6.32
N SER A 194 20.51 3.33 -7.26
CA SER A 194 20.83 4.73 -6.95
C SER A 194 19.58 5.51 -6.57
N PHE A 195 19.76 6.66 -5.92
CA PHE A 195 18.64 7.57 -5.59
C PHE A 195 17.78 7.88 -6.81
N GLU A 196 18.38 8.24 -7.95
CA GLU A 196 17.64 8.52 -9.18
C GLU A 196 16.85 7.31 -9.68
N GLN A 197 17.44 6.11 -9.62
CA GLN A 197 16.75 4.87 -10.03
C GLN A 197 15.55 4.57 -9.12
N VAL A 198 15.69 4.81 -7.82
CA VAL A 198 14.61 4.63 -6.85
C VAL A 198 13.49 5.65 -7.07
N VAL A 199 13.83 6.92 -7.34
CA VAL A 199 12.85 7.95 -7.69
C VAL A 199 12.09 7.60 -8.97
N GLU A 200 12.79 7.15 -10.00
CA GLU A 200 12.17 6.66 -11.25
C GLU A 200 11.21 5.49 -10.95
N THR A 201 11.66 4.51 -10.16
CA THR A 201 10.86 3.34 -9.79
C THR A 201 9.61 3.71 -8.99
N PHE A 202 9.71 4.62 -8.01
CA PHE A 202 8.55 5.13 -7.28
C PHE A 202 7.55 5.82 -8.21
N ASN A 203 8.04 6.63 -9.15
CA ASN A 203 7.17 7.31 -10.10
C ASN A 203 6.48 6.34 -11.07
N ASP A 204 7.16 5.28 -11.50
CA ASP A 204 6.58 4.22 -12.32
C ASP A 204 5.43 3.54 -11.58
N TYR A 205 5.65 3.11 -10.33
CA TYR A 205 4.58 2.52 -9.51
C TYR A 205 3.39 3.47 -9.30
N ARG A 206 3.64 4.74 -8.98
CA ARG A 206 2.57 5.75 -8.81
C ARG A 206 1.78 5.97 -10.10
N ASN A 207 2.45 6.00 -11.24
CA ASN A 207 1.80 6.17 -12.53
C ASN A 207 0.93 4.96 -12.89
N GLU A 208 1.46 3.74 -12.74
CA GLU A 208 0.69 2.50 -12.98
C GLU A 208 -0.50 2.39 -12.03
N ALA A 209 -0.29 2.62 -10.73
CA ALA A 209 -1.35 2.59 -9.73
C ALA A 209 -2.46 3.61 -10.01
N ARG A 210 -2.09 4.82 -10.44
CA ARG A 210 -3.05 5.87 -10.82
C ARG A 210 -3.91 5.46 -12.01
N ASP A 211 -3.31 4.84 -13.02
CA ASP A 211 -4.05 4.39 -14.20
C ASP A 211 -5.09 3.33 -13.81
N HIS A 212 -4.72 2.36 -12.97
CA HIS A 212 -5.66 1.38 -12.43
C HIS A 212 -6.72 2.00 -11.50
N TYR A 213 -6.34 2.96 -10.65
CA TYR A 213 -7.27 3.67 -9.79
C TYR A 213 -8.35 4.40 -10.61
N TYR A 214 -8.00 5.06 -11.71
CA TYR A 214 -8.99 5.76 -12.52
C TYR A 214 -9.95 4.82 -13.25
N ASP A 215 -9.47 3.66 -13.71
CA ASP A 215 -10.34 2.65 -14.31
C ASP A 215 -11.38 2.11 -13.31
N LEU A 216 -11.01 2.01 -12.03
CA LEU A 216 -11.84 1.40 -10.98
C LEU A 216 -12.70 2.41 -10.20
N SER A 217 -12.18 3.61 -9.91
CA SER A 217 -12.86 4.64 -9.10
C SER A 217 -14.13 5.16 -9.79
N TYR A 218 -14.12 5.27 -11.12
CA TYR A 218 -15.33 5.59 -11.91
C TYR A 218 -16.48 4.61 -11.65
N VAL A 219 -16.15 3.35 -11.36
CA VAL A 219 -17.11 2.28 -11.11
C VAL A 219 -17.52 2.24 -9.64
N PHE A 220 -16.55 2.26 -8.72
CA PHE A 220 -16.78 1.95 -7.31
C PHE A 220 -17.06 3.17 -6.42
N GLU A 221 -16.54 4.35 -6.80
CA GLU A 221 -16.75 5.59 -6.06
C GLU A 221 -17.93 6.40 -6.63
N ASP A 222 -17.97 6.57 -7.96
CA ASP A 222 -19.02 7.34 -8.65
C ASP A 222 -20.35 6.57 -8.80
N GLY A 223 -20.32 5.23 -8.75
CA GLY A 223 -21.51 4.37 -8.73
C GLY A 223 -22.48 4.67 -7.58
N LYS A 224 -22.01 5.29 -6.49
CA LYS A 224 -22.85 5.78 -5.37
C LYS A 224 -23.92 6.78 -5.83
N LYS A 225 -23.70 7.60 -6.86
CA LYS A 225 -24.65 8.64 -7.25
C LYS A 225 -25.87 8.11 -8.02
N LYS A 226 -25.78 6.96 -8.68
CA LYS A 226 -26.87 6.44 -9.52
C LYS A 226 -27.81 5.46 -8.81
N GLU A 227 -27.35 4.77 -7.77
CA GLU A 227 -28.21 3.83 -7.04
C GLU A 227 -29.08 4.50 -5.95
N ASP A 228 -28.70 5.71 -5.51
CA ASP A 228 -29.43 6.48 -4.48
C ASP A 228 -30.45 7.48 -5.07
N GLU A 229 -30.58 7.59 -6.40
CA GLU A 229 -31.68 8.33 -7.01
C GLU A 229 -32.95 7.45 -6.99
N PRO A 230 -34.01 7.82 -6.26
CA PRO A 230 -35.27 7.09 -6.36
C PRO A 230 -35.76 7.20 -7.82
N GLU A 231 -36.04 6.05 -8.44
CA GLU A 231 -36.72 6.00 -9.73
C GLU A 231 -37.98 6.88 -9.62
N ALA A 232 -37.95 8.03 -10.30
CA ALA A 232 -39.11 8.92 -10.35
C ALA A 232 -40.23 8.19 -11.08
N GLU A 233 -41.26 7.78 -10.32
CA GLU A 233 -42.55 7.26 -10.83
C GLU A 233 -43.25 8.26 -11.76
#